data_AF-A0A918CFH7-F1
#
_entry.id   AF-A0A918CFH7-F1
#
_cell.length_a   1.000
_cell.length_b   1.000
_cell.length_c   1.000
_cell.angle_alpha   90.00
_cell.angle_beta   90.00
_cell.angle_gamma   90.00
#
_symmetry.space_group_name_H-M   'P 1'
#
loop_
_entity.id
_entity.type
_entity.pdbx_description
1 polymer ?
#
loop_
_entity_poly.entity_id
_entity_poly.type
_entity_poly.pdbx_seq_one_letter_code
_entity_poly.pdbx_strand_id
1 'polypeptide(L)'
;MLIIDDDQGTAGTTATGRPGFTRLVTEVSLSRVGLILGIEMSRLPRSNRDWHHLLEVCALFQALIGNVDGIYNPAEYNDRFRNASKMRHQ
;
A
#
# COMPACT_ATOMS: atom_id res chain seq x y z
N MET A 1 16.25 -0.13 -5.01
CA MET A 1 15.08 0.75 -4.80
C MET A 1 14.10 0.49 -5.94
N LEU A 2 12.98 -0.18 -5.65
CA LEU A 2 11.92 -0.42 -6.64
C LEU A 2 10.95 0.77 -6.57
N ILE A 3 10.76 1.45 -7.69
CA ILE A 3 9.78 2.54 -7.80
C ILE A 3 8.59 1.99 -8.58
N ILE A 4 7.41 2.01 -7.95
CA ILE A 4 6.14 1.71 -8.60
C ILE A 4 5.36 3.02 -8.61
N ASP A 5 5.45 3.74 -9.73
CA ASP A 5 4.62 4.93 -10.00
C ASP A 5 3.42 4.48 -10.82
N ASP A 6 2.28 4.28 -10.17
CA ASP A 6 1.01 3.94 -10.83
C ASP A 6 -0.11 4.82 -10.27
N ASP A 7 0.03 6.14 -10.42
CA ASP A 7 -1.09 7.10 -10.49
C ASP A 7 -0.68 8.45 -11.11
N GLN A 8 -0.04 8.44 -12.29
CA GLN A 8 0.05 9.66 -13.11
C GLN A 8 -1.29 9.89 -13.82
N GLY A 9 -2.29 10.37 -13.07
CA GLY A 9 -3.44 11.12 -13.55
C GLY A 9 -4.02 10.72 -14.91
N THR A 10 -4.14 9.44 -15.23
CA THR A 10 -4.69 9.00 -16.52
C THR A 10 -6.15 8.68 -16.31
N ALA A 11 -6.99 9.66 -16.65
CA ALA A 11 -8.40 9.44 -16.94
C ALA A 11 -8.51 8.27 -17.93
N GLY A 12 -9.07 7.16 -17.50
CA GLY A 12 -9.08 5.95 -18.29
C GLY A 12 -10.06 4.94 -17.75
N THR A 13 -11.33 5.16 -18.03
CA THR A 13 -12.40 4.17 -18.09
C THR A 13 -11.89 2.86 -18.69
N THR A 14 -11.45 1.90 -17.88
CA THR A 14 -11.64 0.48 -18.12
C THR A 14 -11.17 -0.33 -16.91
N ALA A 15 -11.98 -1.31 -16.53
CA ALA A 15 -11.70 -2.29 -15.48
C ALA A 15 -10.66 -3.34 -15.92
N THR A 16 -9.65 -2.97 -16.69
CA THR A 16 -8.63 -3.90 -17.20
C THR A 16 -7.43 -3.90 -16.27
N GLY A 17 -7.36 -4.93 -15.42
CA GLY A 17 -6.16 -5.43 -14.74
C GLY A 17 -5.26 -4.39 -14.09
N ARG A 18 -5.54 -4.05 -12.82
CA ARG A 18 -4.76 -3.16 -11.94
C ARG A 18 -3.27 -3.59 -11.88
N PRO A 19 -2.36 -3.06 -12.71
CA PRO A 19 -1.05 -3.65 -12.85
C PRO A 19 -0.13 -3.20 -11.72
N GLY A 20 -0.16 -1.94 -11.28
CA GLY A 20 0.72 -1.44 -10.22
C GLY A 20 0.38 -1.97 -8.83
N PHE A 21 -0.89 -2.00 -8.43
CA PHE A 21 -1.26 -2.59 -7.13
C PHE A 21 -0.95 -4.09 -7.07
N THR A 22 -1.30 -4.84 -8.12
CA THR A 22 -1.01 -6.29 -8.19
C THR A 22 0.49 -6.55 -8.20
N ARG A 23 1.26 -5.74 -8.95
CA ARG A 23 2.72 -5.82 -8.97
C ARG A 23 3.32 -5.48 -7.61
N LEU A 24 2.84 -4.44 -6.93
CA LEU A 24 3.30 -4.08 -5.59
C LEU A 24 3.08 -5.21 -4.59
N VAL A 25 1.86 -5.76 -4.53
CA VAL A 25 1.55 -6.92 -3.67
C VAL A 25 2.44 -8.10 -3.99
N THR A 26 2.70 -8.37 -5.28
CA THR A 26 3.58 -9.45 -5.73
C THR A 26 5.03 -9.22 -5.26
N GLU A 27 5.58 -8.02 -5.44
CA GLU A 27 6.95 -7.71 -5.07
C GLU A 27 7.17 -7.71 -3.54
N VAL A 28 6.15 -7.30 -2.76
CA VAL A 28 6.14 -7.49 -1.30
C VAL A 28 6.10 -8.97 -0.96
N SER A 29 5.24 -9.75 -1.61
CA SER A 29 5.13 -11.21 -1.39
C SER A 29 6.40 -11.98 -1.76
N LEU A 30 7.20 -11.44 -2.66
CA LEU A 30 8.52 -11.96 -3.02
C LEU A 30 9.64 -11.46 -2.08
N SER A 31 9.29 -10.72 -1.02
CA SER A 31 10.23 -10.09 -0.08
C SER A 31 11.24 -9.14 -0.75
N ARG A 32 10.88 -8.57 -1.91
CA ARG A 32 11.73 -7.61 -2.65
C ARG A 32 11.45 -6.16 -2.25
N VAL A 33 10.32 -5.91 -1.58
CA VAL A 33 9.91 -4.61 -1.07
C VAL A 33 9.74 -4.70 0.45
N GLY A 34 10.58 -3.99 1.19
CA GLY A 34 10.48 -3.85 2.65
C GLY A 34 9.86 -2.54 3.13
N LEU A 35 9.62 -1.58 2.23
CA LEU A 35 9.01 -0.29 2.55
C LEU A 35 8.21 0.22 1.34
N ILE A 36 6.95 0.59 1.59
CA ILE A 36 6.05 1.22 0.62
C ILE A 36 5.91 2.69 1.01
N LEU A 37 6.28 3.60 0.11
CA LEU A 37 6.13 5.05 0.34
C LEU A 37 5.12 5.64 -0.64
N GLY A 38 4.29 6.56 -0.17
CA GLY A 38 3.21 7.14 -0.95
C GLY A 38 2.67 8.41 -0.28
N ILE A 39 2.40 9.41 -1.11
CA ILE A 39 1.94 10.73 -0.66
C ILE A 39 0.43 10.69 -0.37
N GLU A 40 -0.34 10.08 -1.26
CA GLU A 40 -1.78 9.85 -1.09
C GLU A 40 -2.06 8.33 -1.04
N MET A 41 -1.90 7.75 0.16
CA MET A 41 -2.09 6.31 0.37
C MET A 41 -3.52 5.85 0.13
N SER A 42 -4.49 6.76 0.15
CA SER A 42 -5.88 6.52 -0.25
C SER A 42 -6.05 6.07 -1.71
N ARG A 43 -5.14 6.45 -2.63
CA ARG A 43 -5.28 6.15 -4.06
C ARG A 43 -4.81 4.77 -4.46
N LEU A 44 -3.88 4.22 -3.69
CA LEU A 44 -3.22 2.97 -3.97
C LEU A 44 -4.17 1.76 -3.79
N PRO A 45 -5.00 1.69 -2.73
CA PRO A 45 -6.11 0.76 -2.60
C PRO A 45 -7.46 1.47 -2.87
N ARG A 46 -8.11 1.13 -3.99
CA ARG A 46 -9.41 1.72 -4.37
C ARG A 46 -10.62 1.19 -3.58
N SER A 47 -10.42 0.27 -2.63
CA SER A 47 -11.49 -0.26 -1.76
C SER A 47 -10.97 -0.68 -0.38
N ASN A 48 -11.87 -0.82 0.60
CA ASN A 48 -11.51 -1.32 1.94
C ASN A 48 -10.94 -2.74 1.91
N ARG A 49 -11.40 -3.56 0.96
CA ARG A 49 -10.89 -4.93 0.77
C ARG A 49 -9.44 -4.90 0.30
N ASP A 50 -9.13 -4.07 -0.69
CA ASP A 50 -7.77 -3.93 -1.22
C ASP A 50 -6.83 -3.37 -0.14
N TRP A 51 -7.32 -2.43 0.67
CA TRP A 51 -6.56 -1.90 1.81
C TRP A 51 -6.24 -2.98 2.83
N HIS A 52 -7.24 -3.74 3.30
CA HIS A 52 -7.00 -4.81 4.27
C HIS A 52 -6.07 -5.89 3.72
N HIS A 53 -6.24 -6.27 2.46
CA HIS A 53 -5.36 -7.24 1.80
C HIS A 53 -3.90 -6.73 1.74
N LEU A 54 -3.68 -5.46 1.40
CA LEU A 54 -2.34 -4.87 1.43
C LEU A 54 -1.72 -4.93 2.84
N LEU A 55 -2.50 -4.57 3.87
CA LEU A 55 -2.03 -4.61 5.26
C LEU A 55 -1.66 -6.04 5.70
N GLU A 56 -2.47 -7.03 5.33
CA GLU A 56 -2.21 -8.44 5.63
C GLU A 56 -0.91 -8.92 4.98
N VAL A 57 -0.73 -8.64 3.69
CA VAL A 57 0.50 -8.99 2.96
C VAL A 57 1.70 -8.29 3.59
N CYS A 58 1.62 -6.99 3.87
CA CYS A 58 2.73 -6.26 4.48
C CYS A 58 3.09 -6.80 5.87
N ALA A 59 2.10 -7.15 6.70
CA ALA A 59 2.33 -7.75 8.00
C ALA A 59 3.03 -9.12 7.89
N LEU A 60 2.60 -9.95 6.94
CA LEU A 60 3.19 -11.28 6.70
C LEU A 60 4.64 -11.20 6.22
N PHE A 61 4.95 -10.25 5.34
CA PHE A 61 6.27 -10.11 4.72
C PHE A 61 7.15 -9.03 5.38
N GLN A 62 6.75 -8.52 6.55
CA GLN A 62 7.50 -7.50 7.32
C GLN A 62 7.79 -6.23 6.50
N ALA A 63 6.88 -5.85 5.62
CA ALA A 63 6.98 -4.62 4.84
C ALA A 63 6.36 -3.45 5.60
N LEU A 64 7.10 -2.35 5.70
CA LEU A 64 6.65 -1.10 6.30
C LEU A 64 5.86 -0.27 5.28
N ILE A 65 4.97 0.59 5.76
CA ILE A 65 4.23 1.55 4.93
C ILE A 65 4.51 2.93 5.49
N GLY A 66 4.86 3.90 4.65
CA GLY A 66 5.16 5.25 5.09
C GLY A 66 4.54 6.32 4.20
N ASN A 67 4.25 7.47 4.80
CA ASN A 67 3.82 8.68 4.14
C ASN A 67 4.56 9.89 4.73
N VAL A 68 4.13 11.11 4.37
CA VAL A 68 4.72 12.35 4.86
C VAL A 68 4.64 12.52 6.38
N ASP A 69 3.70 11.84 7.03
CA ASP A 69 3.49 11.90 8.47
C ASP A 69 4.33 10.89 9.26
N GLY A 70 4.90 9.87 8.59
CA GLY A 70 5.76 8.88 9.24
C GLY A 70 5.65 7.48 8.64
N ILE A 71 6.29 6.53 9.33
CA ILE A 71 6.35 5.11 8.97
C ILE A 71 5.45 4.32 9.92
N TYR A 72 4.77 3.32 9.37
CA TYR A 72 3.82 2.43 10.01
C TYR A 72 4.26 0.98 9.79
N ASN A 73 4.19 0.18 10.85
CA ASN A 73 4.43 -1.26 10.78
C ASN A 73 3.09 -2.03 10.85
N PRO A 74 2.62 -2.63 9.73
CA PRO A 74 1.36 -3.39 9.71
C PRO A 74 1.35 -4.64 10.58
N ALA A 75 2.52 -5.18 10.95
CA ALA A 75 2.64 -6.32 11.85
C ALA A 75 2.43 -5.94 13.33
N GLU A 76 2.54 -4.65 13.68
CA GLU A 76 2.36 -4.18 15.05
C GLU A 76 0.90 -3.79 15.32
N TYR A 77 0.31 -4.42 16.34
CA TYR A 77 -1.10 -4.25 16.71
C TYR A 77 -1.47 -2.79 17.04
N ASN A 78 -0.63 -2.11 17.82
CA ASN A 78 -0.84 -0.71 18.23
C ASN A 78 -0.88 0.23 17.02
N ASP A 79 -0.02 -0.07 16.06
CA ASP A 79 0.14 0.66 14.83
C ASP A 79 -1.05 0.41 13.89
N ARG A 80 -1.53 -0.84 13.82
CA ARG A 80 -2.71 -1.23 13.02
C ARG A 80 -3.99 -0.53 13.47
N PHE A 81 -4.16 -0.32 14.78
CA PHE A 81 -5.36 0.35 15.30
C PHE A 81 -5.31 1.87 15.08
N ARG A 82 -4.17 2.52 15.34
CA ARG A 82 -4.05 3.98 15.33
C ARG A 82 -3.68 4.57 13.98
N ASN A 83 -2.74 3.97 13.25
CA ASN A 83 -2.12 4.58 12.09
C ASN A 83 -2.77 4.14 10.77
N ALA A 84 -3.30 2.91 10.71
CA ALA A 84 -3.90 2.37 9.49
C ALA A 84 -5.12 3.19 9.02
N SER A 85 -5.99 3.60 9.94
CA SER A 85 -7.13 4.47 9.62
C SER A 85 -6.66 5.83 9.13
N LYS A 86 -5.63 6.40 9.78
CA LYS A 86 -5.08 7.72 9.41
C LYS A 86 -4.47 7.72 8.01
N MET A 87 -3.73 6.67 7.65
CA MET A 87 -3.09 6.55 6.33
C MET A 87 -4.08 6.37 5.19
N ARG A 88 -5.19 5.68 5.41
CA ARG A 88 -6.23 5.49 4.39
C ARG A 88 -6.96 6.80 4.05
N HIS A 89 -7.02 7.74 4.98
CA HIS A 89 -7.78 8.99 4.84
C HIS A 89 -6.92 10.19 4.43
N GLN A 90 -5.62 9.99 4.16
CA GLN A 90 -4.72 10.96 3.53
C GLN A 90 -4.62 10.71 2.03
#